data_AF-A0A838DQU6-F1
#
_entry.id   AF-A0A838DQU6-F1
#
_cell.length_a   1.000
_cell.length_b   1.000
_cell.length_c   1.000
_cell.angle_alpha   90.00
_cell.angle_beta   90.00
_cell.angle_gamma   90.00
#
_symmetry.space_group_name_H-M   'P 1'
#
loop_
_entity.id
_entity.type
_entity.pdbx_description
1 polymer ?
#
loop_
_entity_poly.entity_id
_entity_poly.type
_entity_poly.pdbx_seq_one_letter_code
_entity_poly.pdbx_strand_id
1 'polypeptide(L)'
;NEADQQTINRLQQARATCREMRQRCIRWSSEAFLRAVQPHIQASHATQVLLKHPTYSRLYRLYLRFQQHLKVTYDPETPINELALRRVSELYEMWAVFALTRMAIEVLEEAGYRMISNTTFYEVNRDYFQFQVQKNTPSIIMARGDLRIEFKYEPIYPNQSTSRYRSALVATSMGSNPLTPDLAIETYRGEKPQDILIFDPKYRRDHWHQPPEDAINRMYRYYNSIQYQSYLPERTRDPHLLKKIVSCAYILYPGERIYTEEKHIGALPLKPGMTDEQLAEVREQVKDLLYAAYVIDE
;
A
#
# COMPACT_ATOMS: atom_id res chain seq x y z
N ASN A 1 14.10 7.26 -61.17
CA ASN A 1 13.91 8.48 -60.37
C ASN A 1 15.15 8.74 -59.53
N GLU A 2 15.84 9.84 -59.79
CA GLU A 2 17.11 10.19 -59.16
C GLU A 2 16.96 10.44 -57.64
N ALA A 3 15.80 10.95 -57.21
CA ALA A 3 15.43 11.15 -55.82
C ALA A 3 15.29 9.84 -55.02
N ASP A 4 14.75 8.79 -55.64
CA ASP A 4 14.60 7.47 -55.00
C ASP A 4 15.97 6.81 -54.82
N GLN A 5 16.85 6.96 -55.80
CA GLN A 5 18.22 6.45 -55.73
C GLN A 5 19.05 7.15 -54.63
N GLN A 6 18.87 8.47 -54.47
CA GLN A 6 19.51 9.22 -53.38
C GLN A 6 18.99 8.78 -52.00
N THR A 7 17.70 8.48 -51.89
CA THR A 7 17.08 8.03 -50.63
C THR A 7 17.56 6.63 -50.25
N ILE A 8 17.64 5.71 -51.21
CA ILE A 8 18.18 4.37 -51.01
C ILE A 8 19.65 4.43 -50.57
N ASN A 9 20.47 5.29 -51.19
CA ASN A 9 21.87 5.45 -50.81
C ASN A 9 22.02 6.00 -49.38
N ARG A 10 21.21 6.98 -48.98
CA ARG A 10 21.21 7.49 -47.59
C ARG A 10 20.82 6.43 -46.57
N LEU A 11 19.81 5.62 -46.87
CA LEU A 11 19.37 4.54 -45.97
C LEU A 11 20.41 3.41 -45.87
N GLN A 12 21.10 3.09 -46.96
CA GLN A 12 22.20 2.13 -46.94
C GLN A 12 23.39 2.64 -46.11
N GLN A 13 23.71 3.93 -46.25
CA GLN A 13 24.77 4.57 -45.46
C GLN A 13 24.40 4.62 -43.97
N ALA A 14 23.16 4.96 -43.62
CA ALA A 14 22.68 4.91 -42.24
C ALA A 14 22.75 3.49 -41.65
N ARG A 15 22.36 2.46 -42.41
CA ARG A 15 22.48 1.05 -41.98
C ARG A 15 23.93 0.63 -41.76
N ALA A 16 24.86 1.10 -42.60
CA ALA A 16 26.28 0.84 -42.43
C ALA A 16 26.81 1.47 -41.13
N THR A 17 26.49 2.74 -40.89
CA THR A 17 26.85 3.47 -39.66
C THR A 17 26.29 2.79 -38.42
N CYS A 18 25.02 2.39 -38.42
CA CYS A 18 24.42 1.68 -37.28
C CYS A 18 25.09 0.32 -37.02
N ARG A 19 25.48 -0.42 -38.07
CA ARG A 19 26.21 -1.69 -37.92
C ARG A 19 27.60 -1.47 -37.33
N GLU A 20 28.29 -0.43 -37.78
CA GLU A 20 29.61 -0.07 -37.26
C GLU A 20 29.53 0.36 -35.78
N MET A 21 28.55 1.19 -35.42
CA MET A 21 28.29 1.58 -34.03
C MET A 21 27.98 0.37 -33.15
N ARG A 22 27.14 -0.56 -33.62
CA ARG A 22 26.85 -1.81 -32.90
C ARG A 22 28.11 -2.64 -32.68
N GLN A 23 28.95 -2.79 -33.70
CA GLN A 23 30.22 -3.53 -33.58
C GLN A 23 31.22 -2.84 -32.66
N ARG A 24 31.21 -1.50 -32.58
CA ARG A 24 32.01 -0.73 -31.60
C ARG A 24 31.50 -0.93 -30.19
N CYS A 25 30.19 -0.90 -29.97
CA CYS A 25 29.61 -1.17 -28.65
C CYS A 25 29.89 -2.60 -28.16
N ILE A 26 29.83 -3.60 -29.05
CA ILE A 26 30.17 -4.99 -28.73
C ILE A 26 31.67 -5.14 -28.42
N ARG A 27 32.55 -4.44 -29.15
CA ARG A 27 33.99 -4.42 -28.84
C ARG A 27 34.26 -3.76 -27.49
N TRP A 28 33.67 -2.60 -27.24
CA TRP A 28 33.79 -1.91 -25.95
C TRP A 28 33.27 -2.76 -24.78
N SER A 29 32.12 -3.43 -24.92
CA SER A 29 31.62 -4.31 -23.86
C SER A 29 32.49 -5.54 -23.61
N SER A 30 33.39 -5.89 -24.53
CA SER A 30 34.38 -6.96 -24.37
C SER A 30 35.72 -6.51 -23.78
N GLU A 31 35.97 -5.20 -23.65
CA GLU A 31 37.21 -4.65 -23.07
C GLU A 31 37.34 -4.98 -21.59
N ALA A 32 38.56 -5.35 -21.16
CA ALA A 32 38.83 -5.80 -19.79
C ALA A 32 38.51 -4.73 -18.74
N PHE A 33 38.71 -3.45 -19.05
CA PHE A 33 38.32 -2.32 -18.19
C PHE A 33 36.80 -2.27 -17.99
N LEU A 34 35.99 -2.39 -19.04
CA LEU A 34 34.52 -2.35 -18.92
C LEU A 34 33.95 -3.62 -18.31
N ARG A 35 34.63 -4.76 -18.42
CA ARG A 35 34.32 -5.98 -17.64
C ARG A 35 34.71 -5.86 -16.16
N ALA A 36 35.78 -5.12 -15.85
CA ALA A 36 36.22 -4.85 -14.49
C ALA A 36 35.36 -3.79 -13.78
N VAL A 37 34.73 -2.90 -14.57
CA VAL A 37 33.65 -2.02 -14.09
C VAL A 37 32.38 -2.88 -13.95
N GLN A 38 32.26 -3.60 -12.83
CA GLN A 38 30.93 -3.97 -12.36
C GLN A 38 30.10 -2.69 -12.26
N PRO A 39 28.78 -2.72 -12.54
CA PRO A 39 27.93 -1.59 -12.24
C PRO A 39 28.09 -1.29 -10.75
N HIS A 40 28.88 -0.25 -10.46
CA HIS A 40 28.85 0.38 -9.16
C HIS A 40 27.50 1.06 -9.14
N ILE A 41 26.49 0.33 -8.65
CA ILE A 41 25.27 0.94 -8.16
C ILE A 41 25.80 1.93 -7.13
N GLN A 42 25.90 3.20 -7.50
CA GLN A 42 25.92 4.25 -6.51
C GLN A 42 24.64 4.01 -5.73
N ALA A 43 24.77 3.36 -4.58
CA ALA A 43 23.69 3.25 -3.62
C ALA A 43 23.21 4.68 -3.42
N SER A 44 22.00 4.98 -3.90
CA SER A 44 21.36 6.26 -3.67
C SER A 44 21.54 6.57 -2.18
N HIS A 45 22.22 7.68 -1.89
CA HIS A 45 22.76 7.92 -0.55
C HIS A 45 21.67 7.73 0.50
N ALA A 46 21.77 6.67 1.29
CA ALA A 46 20.90 6.44 2.42
C ALA A 46 20.91 7.69 3.31
N THR A 47 19.73 8.19 3.66
CA THR A 47 19.63 9.36 4.55
C THR A 47 20.45 9.10 5.82
N GLN A 48 21.08 10.14 6.39
CA GLN A 48 21.93 9.95 7.58
C GLN A 48 21.22 9.21 8.71
N VAL A 49 19.90 9.24 8.79
CA VAL A 49 19.14 8.50 9.80
C VAL A 49 19.00 7.01 9.48
N LEU A 50 18.91 6.60 8.21
CA LEU A 50 19.03 5.19 7.81
C LEU A 50 20.42 4.64 8.17
N LEU A 51 21.46 5.49 8.15
CA LEU A 51 22.83 5.10 8.45
C LEU A 51 23.19 5.17 9.95
N LYS A 52 22.67 6.17 10.68
CA LYS A 52 23.08 6.49 12.07
C LYS A 52 22.10 6.01 13.14
N HIS A 53 20.80 5.87 12.85
CA HIS A 53 19.85 5.43 13.87
C HIS A 53 19.91 3.89 13.98
N PRO A 54 20.18 3.32 15.18
CA PRO A 54 20.45 1.88 15.34
C PRO A 54 19.35 1.00 14.73
N THR A 55 18.08 1.33 14.98
CA THR A 55 16.90 0.59 14.51
C THR A 55 16.72 0.65 12.98
N TYR A 56 16.81 1.83 12.38
CA TYR A 56 16.70 2.01 10.93
C TYR A 56 17.91 1.46 10.18
N SER A 57 19.11 1.50 10.78
CA SER A 57 20.32 0.91 10.20
C SER A 57 20.25 -0.62 10.13
N ARG A 58 19.52 -1.26 11.05
CA ARG A 58 19.29 -2.71 11.05
C ARG A 58 18.30 -3.11 9.97
N LEU A 59 17.18 -2.38 9.85
CA LEU A 59 16.20 -2.57 8.77
C LEU A 59 16.83 -2.30 7.40
N TYR A 60 17.62 -1.23 7.26
CA TYR A 60 18.34 -0.91 6.03
C TYR A 60 19.39 -1.96 5.69
N ARG A 61 20.14 -2.48 6.68
CA ARG A 61 21.07 -3.60 6.47
C ARG A 61 20.37 -4.91 6.10
N LEU A 62 19.22 -5.19 6.69
CA LEU A 62 18.39 -6.36 6.34
C LEU A 62 17.87 -6.22 4.90
N TYR A 63 17.40 -5.03 4.53
CA TYR A 63 16.99 -4.66 3.18
C TYR A 63 18.13 -4.78 2.17
N LEU A 64 19.33 -4.26 2.47
CA LEU A 64 20.52 -4.41 1.61
C LEU A 64 20.95 -5.88 1.47
N ARG A 65 20.90 -6.68 2.55
CA ARG A 65 21.18 -8.12 2.50
C ARG A 65 20.14 -8.86 1.67
N PHE A 66 18.88 -8.51 1.82
CA PHE A 66 17.77 -9.02 1.01
C PHE A 66 18.00 -8.68 -0.47
N GLN A 67 18.33 -7.42 -0.81
CA GLN A 67 18.70 -7.02 -2.17
C GLN A 67 19.92 -7.79 -2.73
N GLN A 68 20.92 -8.07 -1.90
CA GLN A 68 22.10 -8.84 -2.31
C GLN A 68 21.78 -10.31 -2.62
N HIS A 69 20.80 -10.92 -1.91
CA HIS A 69 20.39 -12.31 -2.12
C HIS A 69 19.43 -12.49 -3.32
N LEU A 70 18.89 -11.40 -3.87
CA LEU A 70 17.93 -11.40 -4.98
C LEU A 70 18.56 -11.02 -6.33
N LYS A 71 19.90 -10.97 -6.44
CA LYS A 71 20.58 -10.77 -7.73
C LYS A 71 20.47 -12.02 -8.61
N VAL A 72 19.30 -12.28 -9.19
CA VAL A 72 19.17 -13.16 -10.38
C VAL A 72 18.19 -12.53 -11.37
N THR A 73 18.73 -12.32 -12.57
CA THR A 73 18.14 -11.93 -13.86
C THR A 73 17.70 -10.48 -14.10
N TYR A 74 18.31 -9.92 -15.16
CA TYR A 74 18.07 -8.61 -15.74
C TYR A 74 16.86 -8.68 -16.69
N ASP A 75 15.84 -7.87 -16.45
CA ASP A 75 14.94 -7.40 -17.51
C ASP A 75 15.51 -6.10 -18.09
N PRO A 76 15.83 -6.02 -19.39
CA PRO A 76 16.28 -4.77 -20.01
C PRO A 76 15.18 -3.70 -20.14
N GLU A 77 13.90 -4.06 -19.99
CA GLU A 77 12.77 -3.11 -20.17
C GLU A 77 12.26 -2.49 -18.84
N THR A 78 12.66 -3.04 -17.69
CA THR A 78 12.20 -2.54 -16.38
C THR A 78 13.39 -2.23 -15.46
N PRO A 79 13.64 -0.97 -15.10
CA PRO A 79 14.74 -0.65 -14.20
C PRO A 79 14.46 -1.19 -12.79
N ILE A 80 15.34 -2.09 -12.33
CA ILE A 80 15.51 -2.61 -10.95
C ILE A 80 15.55 -1.47 -9.88
N ASN A 81 15.64 -0.21 -10.30
CA ASN A 81 15.70 0.97 -9.46
C ASN A 81 14.38 1.36 -8.77
N GLU A 82 13.19 0.87 -9.16
CA GLU A 82 11.94 1.39 -8.59
C GLU A 82 11.81 1.20 -7.07
N LEU A 83 12.33 0.10 -6.50
CA LEU A 83 12.36 -0.09 -5.03
C LEU A 83 13.50 0.63 -4.33
N ALA A 84 14.62 0.88 -5.01
CA ALA A 84 15.72 1.68 -4.48
C ALA A 84 15.43 3.19 -4.51
N LEU A 85 14.38 3.60 -5.22
CA LEU A 85 13.93 4.98 -5.39
C LEU A 85 12.74 5.38 -4.50
N ARG A 86 12.12 4.43 -3.77
CA ARG A 86 10.98 4.75 -2.90
C ARG A 86 11.38 5.65 -1.74
N ARG A 87 10.56 6.67 -1.48
CA ARG A 87 10.77 7.59 -0.35
C ARG A 87 10.63 6.82 0.96
N VAL A 88 11.36 7.23 2.00
CA VAL A 88 11.27 6.60 3.34
C VAL A 88 9.82 6.54 3.86
N SER A 89 9.01 7.54 3.51
CA SER A 89 7.58 7.57 3.83
C SER A 89 6.79 6.43 3.20
N GLU A 90 7.05 6.10 1.93
CA GLU A 90 6.36 5.03 1.21
C GLU A 90 6.74 3.65 1.75
N LEU A 91 8.04 3.47 2.11
CA LEU A 91 8.50 2.24 2.76
C LEU A 91 7.88 2.07 4.15
N TYR A 92 7.72 3.18 4.89
CA TYR A 92 7.04 3.16 6.18
C TYR A 92 5.56 2.81 6.02
N GLU A 93 4.85 3.42 5.07
CA GLU A 93 3.44 3.16 4.81
C GLU A 93 3.18 1.68 4.53
N MET A 94 3.97 1.09 3.61
CA MET A 94 3.91 -0.33 3.31
C MET A 94 4.20 -1.20 4.53
N TRP A 95 5.26 -0.90 5.28
CA TRP A 95 5.61 -1.65 6.49
C TRP A 95 4.50 -1.58 7.55
N ALA A 96 3.92 -0.41 7.77
CA ALA A 96 2.87 -0.19 8.77
C ALA A 96 1.59 -0.98 8.42
N VAL A 97 1.20 -1.00 7.14
CA VAL A 97 0.08 -1.84 6.66
C VAL A 97 0.34 -3.32 6.97
N PHE A 98 1.54 -3.83 6.67
CA PHE A 98 1.86 -5.23 6.96
C PHE A 98 1.87 -5.54 8.45
N ALA A 99 2.48 -4.67 9.26
CA ALA A 99 2.57 -4.85 10.69
C ALA A 99 1.18 -4.87 11.33
N LEU A 100 0.30 -3.92 10.97
CA LEU A 100 -1.07 -3.90 11.45
C LEU A 100 -1.87 -5.11 10.94
N THR A 101 -1.76 -5.45 9.66
CA THR A 101 -2.51 -6.58 9.08
C THR A 101 -2.17 -7.88 9.79
N ARG A 102 -0.87 -8.15 10.02
CA ARG A 102 -0.43 -9.32 10.77
C ARG A 102 -1.04 -9.35 12.17
N MET A 103 -0.95 -8.23 12.89
CA MET A 103 -1.48 -8.12 14.25
C MET A 103 -3.01 -8.35 14.30
N ALA A 104 -3.74 -7.77 13.36
CA ALA A 104 -5.19 -7.97 13.25
C ALA A 104 -5.54 -9.43 12.91
N ILE A 105 -4.79 -10.08 12.01
CA ILE A 105 -4.99 -11.50 11.70
C ILE A 105 -4.79 -12.37 12.95
N GLU A 106 -3.71 -12.16 13.71
CA GLU A 106 -3.45 -12.90 14.95
C GLU A 106 -4.61 -12.76 15.95
N VAL A 107 -5.14 -11.54 16.12
CA VAL A 107 -6.32 -11.28 16.97
C VAL A 107 -7.58 -11.99 16.43
N LEU A 108 -7.79 -12.00 15.12
CA LEU A 108 -8.96 -12.63 14.50
C LEU A 108 -8.88 -14.16 14.57
N GLU A 109 -7.70 -14.76 14.40
CA GLU A 109 -7.47 -16.19 14.56
C GLU A 109 -7.79 -16.63 15.99
N GLU A 110 -7.36 -15.87 16.99
CA GLU A 110 -7.73 -16.09 18.40
C GLU A 110 -9.24 -16.00 18.64
N ALA A 111 -9.93 -15.11 17.93
CA ALA A 111 -11.39 -14.99 17.96
C ALA A 111 -12.14 -16.07 17.14
N GLY A 112 -11.41 -17.02 16.55
CA GLY A 112 -11.97 -18.18 15.83
C GLY A 112 -12.23 -17.95 14.33
N TYR A 113 -11.73 -16.87 13.74
CA TYR A 113 -11.75 -16.68 12.30
C TYR A 113 -10.75 -17.60 11.60
N ARG A 114 -11.12 -18.10 10.42
CA ARG A 114 -10.25 -18.92 9.58
C ARG A 114 -9.89 -18.18 8.30
N MET A 115 -8.65 -18.32 7.87
CA MET A 115 -8.17 -17.79 6.60
C MET A 115 -8.81 -18.55 5.43
N ILE A 116 -9.52 -17.83 4.56
CA ILE A 116 -10.17 -18.35 3.35
C ILE A 116 -9.31 -18.08 2.11
N SER A 117 -8.71 -16.90 2.05
CA SER A 117 -7.80 -16.49 0.98
C SER A 117 -6.69 -15.62 1.54
N ASN A 118 -5.50 -15.79 0.96
CA ASN A 118 -4.32 -14.97 1.24
C ASN A 118 -3.52 -14.82 -0.06
N THR A 119 -4.04 -13.98 -0.95
CA THR A 119 -3.24 -13.40 -2.03
C THR A 119 -2.49 -12.22 -1.42
N THR A 120 -1.19 -12.36 -1.19
CA THR A 120 -0.37 -11.30 -0.60
C THR A 120 -0.65 -9.96 -1.33
N PHE A 121 -0.75 -8.84 -0.60
CA PHE A 121 -0.98 -7.49 -1.19
C PHE A 121 -0.01 -7.14 -2.33
N TYR A 122 1.14 -7.83 -2.36
CA TYR A 122 2.20 -7.70 -3.32
C TYR A 122 2.53 -9.07 -3.91
N GLU A 123 2.36 -9.22 -5.21
CA GLU A 123 2.85 -10.39 -5.94
C GLU A 123 4.30 -10.20 -6.34
N VAL A 124 5.15 -11.18 -6.02
CA VAL A 124 6.54 -11.22 -6.47
C VAL A 124 6.61 -12.07 -7.72
N ASN A 125 6.83 -11.44 -8.88
CA ASN A 125 7.08 -12.20 -10.10
C ASN A 125 8.46 -12.88 -9.99
N ARG A 126 8.48 -14.22 -10.02
CA ARG A 126 9.67 -15.06 -9.77
C ARG A 126 10.83 -14.77 -10.72
N ASP A 127 10.53 -14.24 -11.90
CA ASP A 127 11.54 -14.05 -12.95
C ASP A 127 12.05 -12.61 -13.05
N TYR A 128 11.35 -11.61 -12.48
CA TYR A 128 11.65 -10.19 -12.74
C TYR A 128 11.50 -9.20 -11.56
N PHE A 129 11.30 -9.65 -10.31
CA PHE A 129 11.21 -8.77 -9.13
C PHE A 129 10.34 -7.52 -9.32
N GLN A 130 9.27 -7.64 -10.12
CA GLN A 130 8.18 -6.68 -10.13
C GLN A 130 7.25 -7.02 -8.96
N PHE A 131 6.98 -6.03 -8.11
CA PHE A 131 5.95 -6.12 -7.09
C PHE A 131 4.66 -5.57 -7.68
N GLN A 132 3.76 -6.43 -8.12
CA GLN A 132 2.42 -5.97 -8.48
C GLN A 132 1.62 -5.79 -7.20
N VAL A 133 1.24 -4.54 -6.92
CA VAL A 133 0.41 -4.21 -5.77
C VAL A 133 -1.04 -4.42 -6.17
N GLN A 134 -1.71 -5.37 -5.53
CA GLN A 134 -3.13 -5.59 -5.73
C GLN A 134 -3.92 -4.53 -4.95
N LYS A 135 -4.15 -3.37 -5.59
CA LYS A 135 -4.92 -2.26 -5.03
C LYS A 135 -6.41 -2.48 -5.22
N ASN A 136 -7.23 -2.05 -4.26
CA ASN A 136 -8.69 -2.08 -4.34
C ASN A 136 -9.30 -3.49 -4.54
N THR A 137 -8.55 -4.54 -4.24
CA THR A 137 -9.02 -5.93 -4.25
C THR A 137 -8.82 -6.55 -2.87
N PRO A 138 -9.75 -7.42 -2.41
CA PRO A 138 -9.56 -8.18 -1.19
C PRO A 138 -8.31 -9.04 -1.33
N SER A 139 -7.29 -8.74 -0.53
CA SER A 139 -6.03 -9.49 -0.56
C SER A 139 -6.04 -10.62 0.47
N ILE A 140 -6.62 -10.36 1.63
CA ILE A 140 -6.78 -11.36 2.69
C ILE A 140 -8.25 -11.44 3.05
N ILE A 141 -8.77 -12.66 3.07
CA ILE A 141 -10.17 -12.94 3.42
C ILE A 141 -10.17 -13.94 4.57
N MET A 142 -10.85 -13.59 5.65
CA MET A 142 -11.08 -14.45 6.81
C MET A 142 -12.57 -14.61 7.06
N ALA A 143 -13.00 -15.74 7.62
CA ALA A 143 -14.41 -15.98 7.90
C ALA A 143 -14.65 -16.75 9.21
N ARG A 144 -15.79 -16.46 9.84
CA ARG A 144 -16.32 -17.14 11.03
C ARG A 144 -17.84 -17.21 10.92
N GLY A 145 -18.39 -18.40 10.68
CA GLY A 145 -19.82 -18.55 10.43
C GLY A 145 -20.25 -17.81 9.15
N ASP A 146 -21.21 -16.88 9.28
CA ASP A 146 -21.70 -16.04 8.18
C ASP A 146 -20.99 -14.67 8.06
N LEU A 147 -20.02 -14.41 8.95
CA LEU A 147 -19.19 -13.21 8.92
C LEU A 147 -17.95 -13.43 8.04
N ARG A 148 -17.71 -12.49 7.14
CA ARG A 148 -16.53 -12.41 6.28
C ARG A 148 -15.79 -11.09 6.54
N ILE A 149 -14.47 -11.16 6.66
CA ILE A 149 -13.59 -10.01 6.83
C ILE A 149 -12.68 -9.94 5.61
N GLU A 150 -12.59 -8.76 5.01
CA GLU A 150 -11.75 -8.47 3.86
C GLU A 150 -10.74 -7.38 4.20
N PHE A 151 -9.45 -7.69 4.04
CA PHE A 151 -8.39 -6.69 4.09
C PHE A 151 -8.12 -6.17 2.68
N LYS A 152 -8.24 -4.85 2.50
CA LYS A 152 -8.02 -4.17 1.23
C LYS A 152 -6.93 -3.13 1.36
N TYR A 153 -5.90 -3.23 0.53
CA TYR A 153 -4.88 -2.19 0.38
C TYR A 153 -5.33 -1.18 -0.66
N GLU A 154 -5.21 0.10 -0.33
CA GLU A 154 -5.69 1.22 -1.13
C GLU A 154 -7.09 1.00 -1.75
N PRO A 155 -8.14 0.67 -0.95
CA PRO A 155 -9.49 0.55 -1.47
C PRO A 155 -9.98 1.87 -2.06
N ILE A 156 -10.81 1.78 -3.10
CA ILE A 156 -11.40 2.93 -3.76
C ILE A 156 -12.88 2.98 -3.39
N TYR A 157 -13.23 3.97 -2.57
CA TYR A 157 -14.63 4.32 -2.30
C TYR A 157 -15.06 5.39 -3.30
N PRO A 158 -15.82 5.02 -4.34
CA PRO A 158 -16.16 5.93 -5.41
C PRO A 158 -17.18 6.96 -4.91
N ASN A 159 -17.21 8.14 -5.54
CA ASN A 159 -18.22 9.14 -5.19
C ASN A 159 -19.64 8.56 -5.41
N GLN A 160 -20.57 8.83 -4.50
CA GLN A 160 -21.95 8.32 -4.56
C GLN A 160 -22.63 8.52 -5.93
N SER A 161 -22.32 9.64 -6.60
CA SER A 161 -22.87 9.99 -7.91
C SER A 161 -22.47 9.04 -9.05
N THR A 162 -21.43 8.23 -8.85
CA THR A 162 -20.96 7.22 -9.81
C THR A 162 -21.65 5.87 -9.64
N SER A 163 -22.31 5.62 -8.50
CA SER A 163 -22.98 4.35 -8.17
C SER A 163 -24.50 4.51 -8.04
N ARG A 164 -25.12 5.36 -8.87
CA ARG A 164 -26.54 5.75 -8.76
C ARG A 164 -27.55 4.60 -8.84
N TYR A 165 -27.24 3.50 -9.51
CA TYR A 165 -28.22 2.44 -9.79
C TYR A 165 -27.87 1.11 -9.11
N ARG A 166 -27.08 1.17 -8.02
CA ARG A 166 -26.68 -0.03 -7.27
C ARG A 166 -26.42 0.29 -5.81
N SER A 167 -26.55 -0.73 -4.97
CA SER A 167 -26.06 -0.68 -3.60
C SER A 167 -24.54 -0.83 -3.60
N ALA A 168 -23.82 0.03 -2.88
CA ALA A 168 -22.36 0.03 -2.86
C ALA A 168 -21.82 0.80 -1.64
N LEU A 169 -20.58 0.51 -1.28
CA LEU A 169 -19.77 1.41 -0.46
C LEU A 169 -19.38 2.63 -1.31
N VAL A 170 -19.63 3.83 -0.80
CA VAL A 170 -19.46 5.09 -1.52
C VAL A 170 -18.87 6.18 -0.63
N ALA A 171 -18.25 7.17 -1.26
CA ALA A 171 -17.87 8.43 -0.65
C ALA A 171 -18.97 9.48 -0.88
N THR A 172 -19.46 10.11 0.19
CA THR A 172 -20.50 11.14 0.19
C THR A 172 -19.94 12.56 0.35
N SER A 173 -18.61 12.72 0.43
CA SER A 173 -17.97 14.04 0.57
C SER A 173 -18.28 14.95 -0.61
N MET A 174 -18.42 16.26 -0.36
CA MET A 174 -18.56 17.26 -1.42
C MET A 174 -17.36 17.22 -2.37
N GLY A 175 -17.63 17.12 -3.67
CA GLY A 175 -16.63 16.97 -4.73
C GLY A 175 -16.69 15.60 -5.43
N SER A 176 -16.07 15.47 -6.60
CA SER A 176 -16.13 14.25 -7.43
C SER A 176 -15.08 13.19 -7.05
N ASN A 177 -14.15 13.49 -6.15
CA ASN A 177 -13.00 12.63 -5.91
C ASN A 177 -13.38 11.42 -5.05
N PRO A 178 -12.93 10.21 -5.41
CA PRO A 178 -13.06 9.04 -4.55
C PRO A 178 -12.23 9.22 -3.26
N LEU A 179 -12.54 8.40 -2.26
CA LEU A 179 -11.73 8.29 -1.05
C LEU A 179 -10.93 6.99 -1.11
N THR A 180 -9.62 7.11 -0.89
CA THR A 180 -8.66 6.00 -0.96
C THR A 180 -7.78 6.00 0.29
N PRO A 181 -8.23 5.41 1.41
CA PRO A 181 -7.33 5.15 2.53
C PRO A 181 -6.30 4.09 2.15
N ASP A 182 -5.19 4.02 2.89
CA ASP A 182 -4.11 3.08 2.55
C ASP A 182 -4.46 1.62 2.92
N LEU A 183 -5.27 1.40 3.96
CA LEU A 183 -5.79 0.09 4.36
C LEU A 183 -7.23 0.21 4.88
N ALA A 184 -8.09 -0.73 4.49
CA ALA A 184 -9.36 -0.96 5.15
C ALA A 184 -9.53 -2.43 5.54
N ILE A 185 -10.16 -2.65 6.69
CA ILE A 185 -10.68 -3.93 7.12
C ILE A 185 -12.20 -3.82 7.03
N GLU A 186 -12.79 -4.47 6.04
CA GLU A 186 -14.22 -4.42 5.78
C GLU A 186 -14.88 -5.72 6.27
N THR A 187 -16.00 -5.61 6.97
CA THR A 187 -16.77 -6.76 7.43
C THR A 187 -18.07 -6.91 6.66
N TYR A 188 -18.45 -8.16 6.42
CA TYR A 188 -19.58 -8.54 5.61
C TYR A 188 -20.37 -9.64 6.30
N ARG A 189 -21.69 -9.59 6.14
CA ARG A 189 -22.61 -10.70 6.45
C ARG A 189 -23.32 -11.06 5.14
N GLY A 190 -22.97 -12.22 4.57
CA GLY A 190 -23.23 -12.49 3.16
C GLY A 190 -22.55 -11.43 2.28
N GLU A 191 -23.30 -10.81 1.36
CA GLU A 191 -22.79 -9.73 0.48
C GLU A 191 -23.05 -8.32 1.03
N LYS A 192 -23.64 -8.20 2.22
CA LYS A 192 -23.96 -6.91 2.82
C LYS A 192 -22.83 -6.44 3.73
N PRO A 193 -22.21 -5.27 3.47
CA PRO A 193 -21.19 -4.74 4.36
C PRO A 193 -21.84 -4.37 5.70
N GLN A 194 -21.16 -4.70 6.79
CA GLN A 194 -21.61 -4.42 8.16
C GLN A 194 -20.91 -3.20 8.73
N ASP A 195 -19.58 -3.22 8.71
CA ASP A 195 -18.68 -2.20 9.27
C ASP A 195 -17.35 -2.11 8.50
N ILE A 196 -16.63 -1.01 8.68
CA ILE A 196 -15.32 -0.73 8.07
C ILE A 196 -14.40 -0.07 9.10
N LEU A 197 -13.20 -0.64 9.26
CA LEU A 197 -12.10 -0.01 9.99
C LEU A 197 -11.10 0.55 8.98
N ILE A 198 -10.69 1.80 9.18
CA ILE A 198 -9.78 2.51 8.26
C ILE A 198 -8.44 2.80 8.93
N PHE A 199 -7.37 2.51 8.22
CA PHE A 199 -6.00 2.79 8.65
C PHE A 199 -5.21 3.48 7.53
N ASP A 200 -4.61 4.63 7.83
CA ASP A 200 -3.87 5.44 6.86
C ASP A 200 -2.50 5.78 7.47
N PRO A 201 -1.44 4.99 7.21
CA PRO A 201 -0.14 5.27 7.78
C PRO A 201 0.39 6.61 7.29
N LYS A 202 1.02 7.38 8.18
CA LYS A 202 1.66 8.65 7.81
C LYS A 202 2.99 8.81 8.50
N TYR A 203 4.03 8.98 7.69
CA TYR A 203 5.38 9.24 8.17
C TYR A 203 5.65 10.74 8.24
N ARG A 204 5.79 11.30 9.45
CA ARG A 204 6.37 12.63 9.68
C ARG A 204 7.38 12.57 10.83
N ARG A 205 8.56 13.17 10.61
CA ARG A 205 9.65 13.18 11.60
C ARG A 205 9.58 14.30 12.62
N ASP A 206 8.78 15.33 12.39
CA ASP A 206 8.87 16.55 13.20
C ASP A 206 7.82 16.61 14.31
N HIS A 207 6.93 15.61 14.39
CA HIS A 207 5.81 15.53 15.34
C HIS A 207 5.70 14.15 16.00
N TRP A 208 6.64 13.82 16.90
CA TRP A 208 6.69 12.49 17.55
C TRP A 208 5.62 12.31 18.63
N HIS A 209 5.08 13.41 19.16
CA HIS A 209 4.22 13.38 20.34
C HIS A 209 2.73 13.36 20.01
N GLN A 210 2.30 13.97 18.90
CA GLN A 210 0.89 14.01 18.48
C GLN A 210 0.75 13.87 16.96
N PRO A 211 -0.30 13.21 16.47
CA PRO A 211 -0.60 13.18 15.05
C PRO A 211 -0.92 14.60 14.54
N PRO A 212 -0.50 14.95 13.31
CA PRO A 212 -0.85 16.24 12.72
C PRO A 212 -2.36 16.43 12.59
N GLU A 213 -2.84 17.65 12.85
CA GLU A 213 -4.26 18.01 12.75
C GLU A 213 -4.82 17.72 11.33
N ASP A 214 -4.04 17.97 10.28
CA ASP A 214 -4.45 17.68 8.90
C ASP A 214 -4.67 16.18 8.65
N ALA A 215 -3.87 15.33 9.30
CA ALA A 215 -4.02 13.88 9.21
C ALA A 215 -5.26 13.41 10.00
N ILE A 216 -5.53 13.98 11.17
CA ILE A 216 -6.74 13.68 11.96
C ILE A 216 -8.00 14.14 11.21
N ASN A 217 -7.98 15.33 10.60
CA ASN A 217 -9.06 15.81 9.74
C ASN A 217 -9.34 14.87 8.56
N ARG A 218 -8.31 14.22 8.00
CA ARG A 218 -8.49 13.16 6.99
C ARG A 218 -9.22 11.96 7.56
N MET A 219 -8.98 11.56 8.81
CA MET A 219 -9.70 10.47 9.46
C MET A 219 -11.17 10.84 9.70
N TYR A 220 -11.47 12.06 10.16
CA TYR A 220 -12.84 12.56 10.23
C TYR A 220 -13.55 12.53 8.88
N ARG A 221 -12.83 12.86 7.80
CA ARG A 221 -13.39 12.81 6.45
C ARG A 221 -13.75 11.37 6.06
N TYR A 222 -12.85 10.41 6.29
CA TYR A 222 -13.15 8.99 6.02
C TYR A 222 -14.32 8.49 6.85
N TYR A 223 -14.27 8.71 8.17
CA TYR A 223 -15.29 8.27 9.12
C TYR A 223 -16.70 8.78 8.76
N ASN A 224 -16.81 10.05 8.39
CA ASN A 224 -18.13 10.64 8.10
C ASN A 224 -18.60 10.41 6.65
N SER A 225 -17.68 10.31 5.70
CA SER A 225 -18.01 10.35 4.26
C SER A 225 -18.08 8.97 3.62
N ILE A 226 -17.42 7.94 4.16
CA ILE A 226 -17.53 6.59 3.62
C ILE A 226 -18.78 5.94 4.22
N GLN A 227 -19.72 5.58 3.35
CA GLN A 227 -21.05 5.12 3.74
C GLN A 227 -21.49 3.96 2.84
N TYR A 228 -22.40 3.14 3.34
CA TYR A 228 -23.10 2.18 2.51
C TYR A 228 -24.37 2.81 1.95
N GLN A 229 -24.44 2.89 0.62
CA GLN A 229 -25.64 3.29 -0.09
C GLN A 229 -26.44 2.05 -0.46
N SER A 230 -27.68 1.96 0.01
CA SER A 230 -28.65 0.97 -0.46
C SER A 230 -29.51 1.57 -1.56
N TYR A 231 -29.57 0.92 -2.73
CA TYR A 231 -30.44 1.32 -3.83
C TYR A 231 -31.81 0.63 -3.71
N LEU A 232 -32.86 1.45 -3.67
CA LEU A 232 -34.25 1.04 -3.54
C LEU A 232 -35.03 1.57 -4.76
N PRO A 233 -35.17 0.78 -5.84
CA PRO A 233 -35.78 1.23 -7.09
C PRO A 233 -37.26 1.65 -6.93
N GLU A 234 -37.93 1.18 -5.89
CA GLU A 234 -39.32 1.50 -5.58
C GLU A 234 -39.53 2.94 -5.06
N ARG A 235 -38.46 3.61 -4.57
CA ARG A 235 -38.54 4.99 -4.06
C ARG A 235 -38.29 5.98 -5.21
N THR A 236 -39.35 6.67 -5.66
CA THR A 236 -39.31 7.57 -6.83
C THR A 236 -38.59 8.90 -6.61
N ARG A 237 -38.53 9.43 -5.38
CA ARG A 237 -37.90 10.74 -5.09
C ARG A 237 -36.48 10.65 -4.55
N ASP A 238 -36.19 9.61 -3.78
CA ASP A 238 -34.87 9.37 -3.19
C ASP A 238 -34.63 7.85 -3.15
N PRO A 239 -34.12 7.28 -4.26
CA PRO A 239 -33.92 5.85 -4.40
C PRO A 239 -32.75 5.33 -3.57
N HIS A 240 -32.15 6.17 -2.71
CA HIS A 240 -30.98 5.82 -1.92
C HIS A 240 -31.28 5.91 -0.42
N LEU A 241 -30.74 4.96 0.33
CA LEU A 241 -30.61 5.06 1.78
C LEU A 241 -29.13 4.99 2.13
N LEU A 242 -28.64 6.01 2.82
CA LEU A 242 -27.27 6.08 3.28
C LEU A 242 -27.17 5.57 4.72
N LYS A 243 -26.31 4.59 4.94
CA LYS A 243 -25.98 4.04 6.27
C LYS A 243 -24.52 4.38 6.57
N LYS A 244 -24.27 4.98 7.75
CA LYS A 244 -22.90 5.07 8.29
C LYS A 244 -22.36 3.67 8.53
N ILE A 245 -21.11 3.45 8.12
CA ILE A 245 -20.51 2.11 8.15
C ILE A 245 -19.06 2.10 8.61
N VAL A 246 -18.38 3.25 8.65
CA VAL A 246 -17.05 3.31 9.25
C VAL A 246 -17.21 3.37 10.77
N SER A 247 -16.65 2.38 11.45
CA SER A 247 -16.66 2.26 12.91
C SER A 247 -15.46 2.94 13.55
N CYS A 248 -14.31 2.97 12.87
CA CYS A 248 -13.12 3.68 13.31
C CYS A 248 -12.24 4.15 12.15
N ALA A 249 -11.47 5.22 12.38
CA ALA A 249 -10.49 5.71 11.42
C ALA A 249 -9.21 6.18 12.15
N TYR A 250 -8.11 5.46 11.93
CA TYR A 250 -6.84 5.68 12.63
C TYR A 250 -5.67 5.94 11.70
N ILE A 251 -4.77 6.83 12.14
CA ILE A 251 -3.47 7.02 11.50
C ILE A 251 -2.49 6.02 12.12
N LEU A 252 -1.66 5.37 11.31
CA LEU A 252 -0.48 4.65 11.82
C LEU A 252 0.72 5.58 11.70
N TYR A 253 1.35 5.96 12.81
CA TYR A 253 2.42 6.96 12.78
C TYR A 253 3.61 6.58 13.64
N PRO A 254 4.84 7.07 13.34
CA PRO A 254 6.05 6.69 14.06
C PRO A 254 6.19 7.44 15.40
N GLY A 255 5.08 7.63 16.13
CA GLY A 255 5.05 8.31 17.42
C GLY A 255 5.34 7.43 18.62
N GLU A 256 4.89 7.89 19.78
CA GLU A 256 5.16 7.23 21.06
C GLU A 256 3.91 6.82 21.84
N ARG A 257 2.75 7.39 21.54
CA ARG A 257 1.54 7.20 22.34
C ARG A 257 0.33 6.94 21.47
N ILE A 258 -0.62 6.18 21.99
CA ILE A 258 -1.95 6.09 21.42
C ILE A 258 -2.63 7.45 21.61
N TYR A 259 -3.23 7.95 20.54
CA TYR A 259 -4.05 9.14 20.55
C TYR A 259 -5.45 8.73 20.12
N THR A 260 -6.44 8.98 20.98
CA THR A 260 -7.84 8.66 20.70
C THR A 260 -8.66 9.91 20.97
N GLU A 261 -9.40 10.35 19.96
CA GLU A 261 -10.46 11.35 20.06
C GLU A 261 -11.83 10.67 20.16
N GLU A 262 -12.90 11.48 20.13
CA GLU A 262 -14.26 10.97 20.08
C GLU A 262 -14.48 10.01 18.89
N LYS A 263 -15.41 9.06 19.07
CA LYS A 263 -15.95 8.21 18.00
C LYS A 263 -14.91 7.28 17.32
N HIS A 264 -13.94 6.77 18.08
CA HIS A 264 -12.90 5.86 17.57
C HIS A 264 -12.14 6.45 16.37
N ILE A 265 -11.82 7.74 16.45
CA ILE A 265 -10.91 8.41 15.52
C ILE A 265 -9.61 8.69 16.28
N GLY A 266 -8.47 8.44 15.66
CA GLY A 266 -7.22 8.61 16.39
C GLY A 266 -5.95 8.29 15.62
N ALA A 267 -4.90 7.98 16.37
CA ALA A 267 -3.62 7.54 15.86
C ALA A 267 -3.01 6.44 16.74
N LEU A 268 -2.49 5.40 16.11
CA LEU A 268 -1.76 4.31 16.75
C LEU A 268 -0.25 4.50 16.50
N PRO A 269 0.58 4.48 17.56
CA PRO A 269 2.02 4.53 17.40
C PRO A 269 2.47 3.19 16.82
N LEU A 270 3.07 3.21 15.64
CA LEU A 270 3.61 2.01 15.01
C LEU A 270 4.95 2.34 14.37
N LYS A 271 6.03 1.79 14.91
CA LYS A 271 7.39 2.00 14.41
C LYS A 271 8.22 0.72 14.43
N PRO A 272 9.19 0.56 13.51
CA PRO A 272 10.08 -0.58 13.54
C PRO A 272 10.84 -0.66 14.86
N GLY A 273 10.97 -1.86 15.43
CA GLY A 273 11.76 -2.11 16.64
C GLY A 273 11.11 -1.66 17.95
N MET A 274 9.78 -1.57 17.98
CA MET A 274 9.03 -1.50 19.24
C MET A 274 9.33 -2.71 20.13
N THR A 275 9.28 -2.51 21.44
CA THR A 275 9.39 -3.62 22.41
C THR A 275 8.12 -4.46 22.40
N ASP A 276 8.18 -5.66 22.99
CA ASP A 276 7.02 -6.55 23.06
C ASP A 276 5.88 -5.91 23.87
N GLU A 277 6.19 -5.13 24.92
CA GLU A 277 5.20 -4.39 25.70
C GLU A 277 4.50 -3.31 24.86
N GLN A 278 5.26 -2.57 24.06
CA GLN A 278 4.70 -1.54 23.18
C GLN A 278 3.84 -2.16 22.07
N LEU A 279 4.24 -3.29 21.51
CA LEU A 279 3.44 -4.01 20.52
C LEU A 279 2.18 -4.60 21.16
N ALA A 280 2.25 -5.09 22.39
CA ALA A 280 1.09 -5.58 23.12
C ALA A 280 0.07 -4.47 23.40
N GLU A 281 0.52 -3.26 23.75
CA GLU A 281 -0.37 -2.10 23.94
C GLU A 281 -1.12 -1.74 22.64
N VAL A 282 -0.41 -1.68 21.51
CA VAL A 282 -1.04 -1.43 20.21
C VAL A 282 -1.98 -2.57 19.83
N ARG A 283 -1.59 -3.82 20.12
CA ARG A 283 -2.41 -5.00 19.85
C ARG A 283 -3.71 -4.99 20.62
N GLU A 284 -3.68 -4.62 21.90
CA GLU A 284 -4.89 -4.49 22.69
C GLU A 284 -5.80 -3.39 22.13
N GLN A 285 -5.22 -2.25 21.73
CA GLN A 285 -5.99 -1.21 21.08
C GLN A 285 -6.62 -1.68 19.74
N VAL A 286 -5.91 -2.48 18.94
CA VAL A 286 -6.45 -3.07 17.71
C VAL A 286 -7.59 -4.03 18.03
N LYS A 287 -7.46 -4.83 19.09
CA LYS A 287 -8.53 -5.71 19.58
C LYS A 287 -9.76 -4.91 19.98
N ASP A 288 -9.60 -3.81 20.73
CA ASP A 288 -10.70 -2.91 21.10
C ASP A 288 -11.42 -2.32 19.87
N LEU A 289 -10.67 -1.96 18.83
CA LEU A 289 -11.24 -1.44 17.58
C LEU A 289 -12.02 -2.51 16.81
N LEU A 290 -11.50 -3.74 16.77
CA LEU A 290 -12.21 -4.89 16.19
C LEU A 290 -13.48 -5.23 16.98
N TYR A 291 -13.43 -5.12 18.31
CA TYR A 291 -14.59 -5.29 19.17
C TYR A 291 -15.65 -4.21 18.92
N ALA A 292 -15.26 -2.93 18.89
CA ALA A 292 -16.16 -1.81 18.61
C ALA A 292 -16.84 -1.89 17.23
N ALA A 293 -16.22 -2.62 16.29
CA ALA A 293 -16.76 -2.90 14.97
C ALA A 293 -17.57 -4.22 14.89
N TYR A 294 -17.94 -4.80 16.04
CA TYR A 294 -18.67 -6.06 16.17
C TYR A 294 -18.03 -7.23 15.41
N VAL A 295 -16.71 -7.19 15.26
CA VAL A 295 -15.95 -8.21 14.53
C VAL A 295 -15.63 -9.38 15.45
N ILE A 296 -15.37 -9.10 16.72
CA ILE A 296 -15.09 -10.10 17.76
C ILE A 296 -16.02 -9.86 18.94
N ASP A 297 -16.26 -10.90 19.75
CA ASP A 297 -17.09 -10.83 20.96
C ASP A 297 -16.20 -10.51 22.19
N GLU A 298 -16.77 -9.99 23.29
CA GLU A 298 -16.05 -9.68 24.55
C GLU A 298 -15.28 -10.89 25.13
#